data_AF-A0A1Y3A4S8-F1
#
_entry.id   AF-A0A1Y3A4S8-F1
#
_cell.length_a   1.000
_cell.length_b   1.000
_cell.length_c   1.000
_cell.angle_alpha   90.00
_cell.angle_beta   90.00
_cell.angle_gamma   90.00
#
_symmetry.space_group_name_H-M   'P 1'
#
loop_
_entity.id
_entity.type
_entity.pdbx_description
1 polymer ?
#
loop_
_entity_poly.entity_id
_entity_poly.type
_entity_poly.pdbx_seq_one_letter_code
_entity_poly.pdbx_strand_id
1 'polypeptide(L)'
;MPQRIEHIDAIARKKQRGVLIITFHAKNAKNKFCPLFDFPASKRHNWEKDKRRDALCNWLTEHHIDWQPCGSFANENSMISYQGEIYIDVPYDENDPLYVQARDYLENPDGTMRFNTMSFWHLPLKKAMENAHHDEPDFWEKWAADFGD
;
A
#
# COMPACT_ATOMS: atom_id res chain seq x y z
N MET A 1 1.68 -13.32 -17.11
CA MET A 1 2.42 -14.09 -16.09
C MET A 1 1.84 -13.74 -14.73
N PRO A 2 1.59 -14.69 -13.83
CA PRO A 2 1.14 -14.35 -12.48
C PRO A 2 2.21 -13.51 -11.79
N GLN A 3 1.87 -12.28 -11.40
CA GLN A 3 2.76 -11.41 -10.62
C GLN A 3 2.57 -11.72 -9.14
N ARG A 4 3.68 -11.99 -8.44
CA ARG A 4 3.66 -12.11 -6.98
C ARG A 4 3.59 -10.71 -6.40
N ILE A 5 2.48 -10.39 -5.75
CA ILE A 5 2.29 -9.13 -5.05
C ILE A 5 2.76 -9.31 -3.61
N GLU A 6 3.72 -8.49 -3.18
CA GLU A 6 4.18 -8.49 -1.79
C GLU A 6 3.32 -7.57 -0.92
N HIS A 7 3.05 -7.99 0.31
CA HIS A 7 2.35 -7.14 1.28
C HIS A 7 3.25 -6.02 1.80
N ILE A 8 2.65 -4.86 2.06
CA ILE A 8 3.38 -3.65 2.49
C ILE A 8 4.15 -3.85 3.80
N ASP A 9 3.63 -4.65 4.72
CA ASP A 9 4.32 -5.00 5.97
C ASP A 9 5.54 -5.89 5.73
N ALA A 10 5.46 -6.85 4.79
CA ALA A 10 6.61 -7.65 4.38
C ALA A 10 7.69 -6.77 3.72
N ILE A 11 7.30 -5.80 2.88
CA ILE A 11 8.23 -4.83 2.28
C ILE A 11 8.92 -4.01 3.38
N ALA A 12 8.17 -3.52 4.37
CA ALA A 12 8.72 -2.76 5.49
C ALA A 12 9.75 -3.55 6.30
N ARG A 13 9.44 -4.83 6.59
CA ARG A 13 10.36 -5.74 7.28
C ARG A 13 11.62 -6.01 6.43
N LYS A 14 11.49 -6.25 5.12
CA LYS A 14 12.66 -6.43 4.23
C LYS A 14 13.56 -5.20 4.18
N LYS A 15 12.97 -4.00 4.14
CA LYS A 15 13.70 -2.73 4.11
C LYS A 15 14.18 -2.27 5.50
N GLN A 16 13.72 -2.92 6.58
CA GLN A 16 14.00 -2.55 7.98
C GLN A 16 13.74 -1.06 8.27
N ARG A 17 12.64 -0.52 7.71
CA ARG A 17 12.22 0.87 7.90
C ARG A 17 10.72 1.06 7.72
N GLY A 18 10.21 2.23 8.12
CA GLY A 18 8.87 2.67 7.74
C GLY A 18 8.74 2.83 6.22
N VAL A 19 7.56 2.52 5.69
CA VAL A 19 7.28 2.51 4.25
C VAL A 19 6.05 3.33 3.92
N LEU A 20 5.99 3.79 2.68
CA LEU A 20 4.94 4.62 2.15
C LEU A 20 4.11 3.87 1.14
N ILE A 21 2.80 3.99 1.27
CA ILE A 21 1.83 3.30 0.42
C ILE A 21 0.71 4.24 0.01
N ILE A 22 0.32 4.13 -1.26
CA ILE A 22 -0.76 4.88 -1.88
C ILE A 22 -1.89 3.90 -2.20
N THR A 23 -3.09 4.24 -1.73
CA THR A 23 -4.29 3.42 -1.89
C THR A 23 -5.34 4.18 -2.69
N PHE A 24 -6.16 3.44 -3.45
CA PHE A 24 -7.14 4.00 -4.38
C PHE A 24 -8.56 3.63 -3.97
N HIS A 25 -9.49 4.58 -4.07
CA HIS A 25 -10.88 4.36 -3.69
C HIS A 25 -11.85 5.12 -4.61
N ALA A 26 -13.10 4.67 -4.63
CA ALA A 26 -14.14 5.35 -5.39
C ALA A 26 -14.45 6.74 -4.81
N LYS A 27 -14.72 7.73 -5.67
CA LYS A 27 -15.05 9.13 -5.28
C LYS A 27 -16.12 9.29 -4.20
N ASN A 28 -17.02 8.31 -4.08
CA ASN A 28 -18.16 8.33 -3.15
C ASN A 28 -18.00 7.29 -2.02
N ALA A 29 -16.79 6.81 -1.76
CA ALA A 29 -16.54 5.92 -0.63
C ALA A 29 -16.88 6.67 0.66
N LYS A 30 -18.02 6.33 1.28
CA LYS A 30 -18.48 6.94 2.54
C LYS A 30 -17.65 6.51 3.76
N ASN A 31 -16.80 5.52 3.55
CA ASN A 31 -16.06 4.84 4.60
C ASN A 31 -14.66 5.45 4.72
N LYS A 32 -14.46 6.23 5.79
CA LYS A 32 -13.16 6.79 6.23
C LYS A 32 -12.26 5.74 6.91
N PHE A 33 -12.41 4.47 6.55
CA PHE A 33 -11.61 3.38 7.12
C PHE A 33 -10.23 3.38 6.47
N CYS A 34 -9.21 2.94 7.21
CA CYS A 34 -7.85 2.89 6.68
C CYS A 34 -7.75 1.64 5.80
N PRO A 35 -7.66 1.75 4.46
CA PRO A 35 -7.66 0.60 3.57
C PRO A 35 -6.44 -0.33 3.78
N LEU A 36 -5.46 0.11 4.57
CA LEU A 36 -4.33 -0.74 4.97
C LEU A 36 -4.75 -1.89 5.89
N PHE A 37 -5.73 -1.66 6.77
CA PHE A 37 -6.12 -2.62 7.81
C PHE A 37 -7.60 -3.03 7.69
N ASP A 38 -8.42 -2.17 7.09
CA ASP A 38 -9.86 -2.32 7.02
C ASP A 38 -10.31 -2.66 5.61
N PHE A 39 -11.22 -3.62 5.50
CA PHE A 39 -11.83 -3.98 4.23
C PHE A 39 -13.09 -3.14 4.01
N PRO A 40 -13.15 -2.31 2.96
CA PRO A 40 -14.41 -1.65 2.63
C PRO A 40 -15.41 -2.72 2.19
N ALA A 41 -16.53 -2.84 2.91
CA ALA A 41 -17.69 -3.67 2.55
C ALA A 41 -18.37 -3.23 1.22
N SER A 42 -17.87 -2.19 0.55
CA SER A 42 -18.47 -1.58 -0.63
C SER A 42 -17.66 -1.81 -1.90
N LYS A 43 -18.39 -1.98 -3.02
CA LYS A 43 -17.99 -1.99 -4.44
C LYS A 43 -16.48 -1.88 -4.71
N ARG A 44 -15.87 -3.00 -5.12
CA ARG A 44 -14.46 -3.10 -5.57
C ARG A 44 -14.13 -1.97 -6.56
N HIS A 45 -13.07 -1.22 -6.27
CA HIS A 45 -12.52 -0.22 -7.17
C HIS A 45 -11.84 -0.94 -8.35
N ASN A 46 -12.16 -0.55 -9.58
CA ASN A 46 -11.52 -1.14 -10.77
C ASN A 46 -10.23 -0.36 -11.08
N TRP A 47 -9.14 -0.78 -10.44
CA TRP A 47 -7.84 -0.15 -10.56
C TRP A 47 -7.24 -0.27 -11.97
N GLU A 48 -7.57 -1.31 -12.73
CA GLU A 48 -7.07 -1.52 -14.11
C GLU A 48 -7.57 -0.45 -15.08
N LYS A 49 -8.68 0.21 -14.75
CA LYS A 49 -9.27 1.29 -15.56
C LYS A 49 -9.10 2.66 -14.91
N ASP A 50 -8.35 2.75 -13.80
CA ASP A 50 -8.16 4.01 -13.11
C ASP A 50 -7.04 4.82 -13.76
N LYS A 51 -7.44 5.76 -14.64
CA LYS A 51 -6.53 6.73 -15.26
C LYS A 51 -5.75 7.56 -14.24
N ARG A 52 -6.26 7.73 -13.02
CA ARG A 52 -5.58 8.47 -11.96
C ARG A 52 -4.41 7.67 -11.39
N ARG A 53 -4.57 6.35 -11.27
CA ARG A 53 -3.50 5.42 -10.94
C ARG A 53 -2.41 5.43 -12.01
N ASP A 54 -2.79 5.34 -13.27
CA ASP A 54 -1.83 5.38 -14.38
C ASP A 54 -1.06 6.71 -14.41
N ALA A 55 -1.76 7.83 -14.22
CA ALA A 55 -1.12 9.14 -14.15
C ALA A 55 -0.12 9.26 -12.99
N LEU A 56 -0.43 8.70 -11.82
CA LEU A 56 0.49 8.67 -10.69
C LEU A 56 1.71 7.79 -10.99
N CYS A 57 1.53 6.59 -11.54
CA CYS A 57 2.64 5.71 -11.90
C CYS A 57 3.60 6.37 -12.90
N ASN A 58 3.04 7.06 -13.91
CA ASN A 58 3.83 7.81 -14.87
C ASN A 58 4.59 8.95 -14.19
N TRP A 59 3.91 9.73 -13.34
CA TRP A 59 4.53 10.82 -12.60
C TRP A 59 5.68 10.33 -11.71
N LEU A 60 5.50 9.24 -10.96
CA LEU A 60 6.55 8.64 -10.13
C LEU A 60 7.77 8.26 -10.99
N THR A 61 7.53 7.65 -12.15
CA THR A 61 8.58 7.25 -13.09
C THR A 61 9.31 8.46 -13.68
N GLU A 62 8.59 9.50 -14.09
CA GLU A 62 9.14 10.76 -14.63
C GLU A 62 9.99 11.50 -13.60
N HIS A 63 9.67 11.36 -12.32
CA HIS A 63 10.37 12.01 -11.21
C HIS A 63 11.38 11.11 -10.51
N HIS A 64 11.72 9.95 -11.10
CA HIS A 64 12.72 9.01 -10.57
C HIS A 64 12.40 8.49 -9.16
N ILE A 65 11.12 8.32 -8.85
CA ILE A 65 10.65 7.67 -7.62
C ILE A 65 10.32 6.22 -7.95
N ASP A 66 11.13 5.30 -7.44
CA ASP A 66 10.89 3.87 -7.60
C ASP A 66 9.58 3.46 -6.92
N TRP A 67 8.80 2.62 -7.61
CA TRP A 67 7.51 2.15 -7.11
C TRP A 67 7.24 0.72 -7.55
N GLN A 68 6.44 -0.01 -6.77
CA GLN A 68 5.95 -1.33 -7.16
C GLN A 68 4.52 -1.58 -6.67
N PRO A 69 3.74 -2.40 -7.40
CA PRO A 69 2.49 -2.96 -6.89
C PRO A 69 2.71 -3.67 -5.54
N CYS A 70 1.82 -3.45 -4.59
CA CYS A 70 1.88 -4.11 -3.29
C CYS A 70 0.48 -4.45 -2.76
N GLY A 71 0.41 -5.38 -1.82
CA GLY A 71 -0.80 -5.69 -1.07
C GLY A 71 -0.90 -4.83 0.18
N SER A 72 -2.13 -4.64 0.65
CA SER A 72 -2.41 -4.10 1.98
C SER A 72 -1.81 -4.97 3.10
N PHE A 73 -1.93 -4.54 4.36
CA PHE A 73 -1.33 -5.25 5.50
C PHE A 73 -1.79 -6.71 5.55
N ALA A 74 -0.85 -7.66 5.65
CA ALA A 74 -1.18 -9.07 5.65
C ALA A 74 -2.07 -9.46 6.84
N ASN A 75 -3.12 -10.24 6.58
CA ASN A 75 -4.08 -10.71 7.58
C ASN A 75 -4.35 -12.21 7.38
N GLU A 76 -3.98 -13.03 8.36
CA GLU A 76 -4.16 -14.49 8.36
C GLU A 76 -5.61 -14.94 8.32
N ASN A 77 -6.57 -14.05 8.57
CA ASN A 77 -7.99 -14.40 8.53
C ASN A 77 -8.66 -13.99 7.20
N SER A 78 -7.89 -13.46 6.23
CA SER A 78 -8.45 -12.94 4.98
C SER A 78 -7.44 -12.94 3.84
N MET A 79 -7.76 -13.63 2.75
CA MET A 79 -7.01 -13.57 1.50
C MET A 79 -7.73 -12.69 0.48
N ILE A 80 -7.06 -11.62 0.03
CA ILE A 80 -7.66 -10.62 -0.85
C ILE A 80 -6.85 -10.47 -2.12
N SER A 81 -7.57 -10.39 -3.25
CA SER A 81 -6.99 -10.05 -4.54
C SER A 81 -6.45 -8.61 -4.50
N TYR A 82 -5.29 -8.38 -5.11
CA TYR A 82 -4.72 -7.05 -5.31
C TYR A 82 -5.76 -5.99 -5.74
N GLN A 83 -5.80 -4.85 -5.04
CA GLN A 83 -6.79 -3.78 -5.26
C GLN A 83 -6.19 -2.54 -5.96
N GLY A 84 -4.93 -2.59 -6.38
CA GLY A 84 -4.28 -1.50 -7.11
C GLY A 84 -3.30 -0.69 -6.28
N GLU A 85 -3.05 -1.05 -5.02
CA GLU A 85 -2.18 -0.31 -4.09
C GLU A 85 -0.71 -0.27 -4.54
N ILE A 86 -0.02 0.81 -4.22
CA ILE A 86 1.34 1.06 -4.68
C ILE A 86 2.24 1.42 -3.51
N TYR A 87 3.36 0.72 -3.40
CA TYR A 87 4.49 1.11 -2.55
C TYR A 87 5.40 2.04 -3.34
N ILE A 88 5.89 3.09 -2.68
CA ILE A 88 6.97 3.95 -3.21
C ILE A 88 8.23 3.77 -2.36
N ASP A 89 9.40 3.63 -3.00
CA ASP A 89 10.67 3.38 -2.31
C ASP A 89 11.30 4.66 -1.75
N VAL A 90 10.50 5.39 -0.98
CA VAL A 90 10.89 6.65 -0.33
C VAL A 90 10.75 6.47 1.19
N PRO A 91 11.72 6.91 2.01
CA PRO A 91 11.55 6.93 3.45
C PRO A 91 10.56 8.01 3.87
N TYR A 92 9.84 7.77 4.97
CA TYR A 92 9.08 8.84 5.62
C TYR A 92 10.07 9.73 6.38
N ASP A 93 10.51 10.83 5.75
CA ASP A 93 11.42 11.82 6.31
C ASP A 93 11.09 13.20 5.74
N GLU A 94 10.67 14.15 6.58
CA GLU A 94 10.29 15.50 6.16
C GLU A 94 11.45 16.33 5.57
N ASN A 95 12.69 15.88 5.75
CA ASN A 95 13.87 16.52 5.16
C ASN A 95 14.33 15.84 3.87
N ASP A 96 13.74 14.69 3.49
CA ASP A 96 14.07 13.99 2.27
C ASP A 96 13.41 14.69 1.06
N PRO A 97 14.19 15.12 0.05
CA PRO A 97 13.64 15.83 -1.11
C PRO A 97 12.61 15.03 -1.90
N LEU A 98 12.76 13.71 -2.03
CA LEU A 98 11.82 12.85 -2.73
C LEU A 98 10.53 12.67 -1.92
N TYR A 99 10.64 12.57 -0.60
CA TYR A 99 9.47 12.56 0.27
C TYR A 99 8.68 13.85 0.16
N VAL A 100 9.36 15.00 0.29
CA VAL A 100 8.75 16.33 0.16
C VAL A 100 8.06 16.48 -1.19
N GLN A 101 8.73 16.06 -2.26
CA GLN A 101 8.17 16.10 -3.62
C GLN A 101 6.93 15.20 -3.79
N ALA A 102 6.97 13.97 -3.29
CA ALA A 102 5.84 13.05 -3.33
C ALA A 102 4.65 13.58 -2.50
N ARG A 103 4.93 14.07 -1.29
CA ARG A 103 3.94 14.71 -0.41
C ARG A 103 3.30 15.90 -1.12
N ASP A 104 4.08 16.84 -1.64
CA ASP A 104 3.56 18.08 -2.24
C ASP A 104 2.75 17.82 -3.52
N TYR A 105 3.03 16.70 -4.22
CA TYR A 105 2.24 16.23 -5.35
C TYR A 105 0.90 15.61 -4.91
N LEU A 106 0.88 14.86 -3.80
CA LEU A 106 -0.30 14.13 -3.33
C LEU A 106 -1.20 14.96 -2.40
N GLU A 107 -0.62 15.91 -1.68
CA GLU A 107 -1.24 16.71 -0.62
C GLU A 107 -1.21 18.20 -0.93
N ASN A 108 -2.23 18.91 -0.46
CA ASN A 108 -2.27 20.37 -0.42
C ASN A 108 -1.40 20.88 0.75
N PRO A 109 -1.02 22.17 0.75
CA PRO A 109 -0.26 22.76 1.86
C PRO A 109 -0.93 22.68 3.24
N ASP A 110 -2.24 22.44 3.29
CA ASP A 110 -3.01 22.24 4.53
C ASP A 110 -3.00 20.77 5.02
N GLY A 111 -2.25 19.89 4.35
CA GLY A 111 -2.16 18.45 4.65
C GLY A 111 -3.34 17.62 4.13
N THR A 112 -4.29 18.22 3.39
CA THR A 112 -5.39 17.46 2.78
C THR A 112 -4.96 16.82 1.47
N MET A 113 -5.49 15.63 1.15
CA MET A 113 -5.21 14.98 -0.14
C MET A 113 -5.73 15.84 -1.32
N ARG A 114 -4.89 16.06 -2.33
CA ARG A 114 -5.28 16.72 -3.58
C ARG A 114 -6.30 15.92 -4.38
N PHE A 115 -6.23 14.59 -4.26
CA PHE A 115 -7.08 13.66 -4.99
C PHE A 115 -7.97 12.90 -4.02
N ASN A 116 -9.27 13.17 -4.07
CA ASN A 116 -10.29 12.52 -3.23
C ASN A 116 -10.57 11.04 -3.56
N THR A 117 -9.76 10.43 -4.42
CA THR A 117 -9.78 9.01 -4.76
C THR A 117 -8.51 8.31 -4.30
N MET A 118 -7.62 9.03 -3.60
CA MET A 118 -6.33 8.52 -3.14
C MET A 118 -6.17 8.79 -1.66
N SER A 119 -5.40 7.93 -1.02
CA SER A 119 -4.87 8.19 0.32
C SER A 119 -3.40 7.83 0.34
N PHE A 120 -2.60 8.66 1.02
CA PHE A 120 -1.18 8.49 1.21
C PHE A 120 -0.93 8.11 2.67
N TRP A 121 -0.31 6.95 2.89
CA TRP A 121 -0.14 6.40 4.22
C TRP A 121 1.31 6.05 4.51
N HIS A 122 1.70 6.24 5.76
CA HIS A 122 2.93 5.72 6.33
C HIS A 122 2.61 4.49 7.18
N LEU A 123 3.29 3.38 6.90
CA LEU A 123 3.33 2.21 7.75
C LEU A 123 4.65 2.19 8.53
N PRO A 124 4.64 2.47 9.85
CA PRO A 124 5.84 2.39 10.66
C PRO A 124 6.39 0.96 10.74
N LEU A 125 7.73 0.81 10.78
CA LEU A 125 8.37 -0.50 10.95
C LEU A 125 7.82 -1.24 12.17
N LYS A 126 7.64 -0.55 13.30
CA LYS A 126 7.08 -1.12 14.53
C LYS A 126 5.75 -1.83 14.29
N LYS A 127 4.89 -1.29 13.43
CA LYS A 127 3.60 -1.90 13.08
C LYS A 127 3.78 -3.10 12.15
N ALA A 128 4.69 -3.01 11.18
CA ALA A 128 5.03 -4.13 10.30
C ALA A 128 5.64 -5.34 11.03
N MET A 129 6.34 -5.09 12.14
CA MET A 129 6.93 -6.13 12.99
C MET A 129 5.88 -6.95 13.76
N GLU A 130 4.61 -6.52 13.83
CA GLU A 130 3.53 -7.34 14.39
C GLU A 130 3.31 -8.63 13.59
N ASN A 131 3.69 -8.64 12.30
CA ASN A 131 3.61 -9.78 11.39
C ASN A 131 4.99 -10.44 11.15
N ALA A 132 5.97 -10.24 12.04
CA ALA A 132 7.32 -10.80 11.85
C ALA A 132 7.34 -12.34 11.81
N HIS A 133 6.38 -12.99 12.47
CA HIS A 133 6.20 -14.46 12.41
C HIS A 133 5.83 -14.97 11.01
N HIS A 134 5.32 -14.11 10.10
CA HIS A 134 5.08 -14.47 8.70
C HIS A 134 6.36 -14.74 7.91
N ASP A 135 7.51 -14.31 8.45
CA ASP A 135 8.82 -14.51 7.83
C ASP A 135 9.44 -15.88 8.24
N GLU A 136 8.79 -16.63 9.14
CA GLU A 136 9.21 -17.97 9.50
C GLU A 136 9.18 -18.92 8.29
N PRO A 137 10.17 -19.80 8.13
CA PRO A 137 10.15 -20.81 7.08
C PRO A 137 8.87 -21.66 7.15
N ASP A 138 8.27 -21.87 5.99
CA ASP A 138 7.04 -22.64 5.80
C ASP A 138 5.79 -22.06 6.48
N PHE A 139 5.81 -20.80 6.95
CA PHE A 139 4.66 -20.20 7.64
C PHE A 139 3.40 -20.25 6.78
N TRP A 140 3.50 -19.75 5.53
CA TRP A 140 2.36 -19.70 4.61
C TRP A 140 1.93 -21.09 4.12
N GLU A 141 2.89 -22.01 3.98
CA GLU A 141 2.64 -23.41 3.64
C GLU A 141 1.88 -24.13 4.76
N LYS A 142 2.27 -23.94 6.02
CA LYS A 142 1.58 -24.48 7.20
C LYS A 142 0.19 -23.88 7.35
N TRP A 143 0.11 -22.54 7.28
CA TRP A 143 -1.16 -21.82 7.35
C TRP A 143 -2.14 -22.29 6.26
N ALA A 144 -1.67 -22.49 5.03
CA ALA A 144 -2.50 -22.97 3.93
C ALA A 144 -2.96 -24.43 4.12
N ALA A 145 -2.15 -25.27 4.77
CA ALA A 145 -2.53 -26.63 5.11
C ALA A 145 -3.61 -26.67 6.21
N ASP A 146 -3.47 -25.83 7.24
CA ASP A 146 -4.41 -25.76 8.37
C ASP A 146 -5.77 -25.16 7.99
N PHE A 147 -5.83 -24.32 6.94
CA PHE A 147 -7.08 -23.77 6.39
C PHE A 147 -7.87 -24.74 5.48
N GLY A 148 -7.26 -25.87 5.10
CA GLY A 148 -7.79 -26.81 4.11
C GLY A 148 -8.58 -28.00 4.67
N ASP A 149 -8.64 -28.18 6.00
CA ASP A 149 -9.37 -29.24 6.71
C ASP A 149 -10.69 -28.76 7.35
#